data_AF-A0A094II35-F1
#
_entry.id   AF-A0A094II35-F1
#
_cell.length_a   1.000
_cell.length_b   1.000
_cell.length_c   1.000
_cell.angle_alpha   90.00
_cell.angle_beta   90.00
_cell.angle_gamma   90.00
#
_symmetry.space_group_name_H-M   'P 1'
#
loop_
_entity.id
_entity.type
_entity.pdbx_description
1 polymer ?
#
loop_
_entity_poly.entity_id
_entity_poly.type
_entity_poly.pdbx_seq_one_letter_code
_entity_poly.pdbx_strand_id
1 'polypeptide(L)'
;MFDYAQGTESSGISPLPSSESPNGSTGNTDLTSDALQLVPSSASGSLEPPKPRSNSQLGPRKGHKKSRGGCFSCKRRKIKCQETLPSCLNCLRRSLECKYPEVQSYDVDVMATLRRQITQPSAALQSTPTLFSMDDMRFFQHFILNAYPHLPVNNSQVWMQSVPAFSHNYDYLMHAMLGLAATHLTAVTNVDYSEAALKHRLLAIQGFNKALSKKPEKEPDGDALLATMYSLTFQYMEPRLDNLPCVDASLAEGAAASLEALNFVLEDEVNSFYYQQLTNVASGIKASSKLGYWRLVSIYNVIGMLSDAEFSTFSNPSNIIGQILLAHFMALEVLLLPMLEREYEKTFPINQLINRCNWFDTIEKSVPPELQHFIHWPAGILNDAREMWKAMATTSNIYVAKRT
;
A
#
# COMPACT_ATOMS: atom_id res chain seq x y z
N MET A 1 2.83 -19.23 43.04
CA MET A 1 1.83 -20.01 43.78
C MET A 1 0.51 -19.86 43.04
N PHE A 2 0.21 -20.84 42.19
CA PHE A 2 -1.08 -21.29 41.66
C PHE A 2 -0.78 -22.12 40.40
N ASP A 3 -0.57 -23.41 40.64
CA ASP A 3 -0.72 -24.48 39.65
C ASP A 3 -2.17 -24.58 39.19
N TYR A 4 -2.43 -24.99 37.95
CA TYR A 4 -3.41 -26.04 37.68
C TYR A 4 -3.21 -26.69 36.31
N ALA A 5 -3.54 -27.98 36.30
CA ALA A 5 -3.02 -29.04 35.46
C ALA A 5 -3.76 -29.27 34.12
N GLN A 6 -3.09 -30.07 33.29
CA GLN A 6 -3.63 -30.79 32.12
C GLN A 6 -4.78 -31.73 32.49
N GLY A 7 -5.76 -31.85 31.60
CA GLY A 7 -6.80 -32.88 31.63
C GLY A 7 -7.14 -33.34 30.22
N THR A 8 -6.73 -34.56 29.90
CA THR A 8 -7.18 -35.37 28.78
C THR A 8 -8.51 -36.02 29.10
N GLU A 9 -9.48 -36.07 28.17
CA GLU A 9 -10.39 -37.22 28.05
C GLU A 9 -11.16 -37.24 26.73
N SER A 10 -11.22 -38.44 26.16
CA SER A 10 -11.95 -38.88 24.98
C SER A 10 -13.36 -39.36 25.35
N SER A 11 -14.35 -39.19 24.46
CA SER A 11 -15.31 -40.23 24.02
C SER A 11 -16.62 -39.64 23.45
N GLY A 12 -17.22 -40.35 22.48
CA GLY A 12 -18.69 -40.33 22.30
C GLY A 12 -19.23 -39.98 20.91
N ILE A 13 -19.29 -40.96 20.01
CA ILE A 13 -20.13 -40.98 18.80
C ILE A 13 -21.54 -41.45 19.17
N SER A 14 -22.62 -40.82 18.64
CA SER A 14 -23.85 -41.49 18.12
C SER A 14 -24.94 -40.48 17.65
N PRO A 15 -25.92 -40.90 16.80
CA PRO A 15 -26.38 -40.12 15.65
C PRO A 15 -27.89 -39.75 15.58
N LEU A 16 -28.23 -38.82 14.66
CA LEU A 16 -29.47 -38.64 13.85
C LEU A 16 -30.85 -38.49 14.56
N PRO A 17 -31.80 -37.70 13.99
CA PRO A 17 -32.61 -38.21 12.89
C PRO A 17 -32.98 -37.23 11.76
N SER A 18 -33.34 -37.88 10.67
CA SER A 18 -33.86 -37.44 9.38
C SER A 18 -35.24 -36.78 9.46
N SER A 19 -35.55 -35.90 8.50
CA SER A 19 -36.93 -35.73 8.01
C SER A 19 -36.95 -35.54 6.50
N GLU A 20 -37.88 -36.25 5.89
CA GLU A 20 -38.08 -36.47 4.47
C GLU A 20 -38.79 -35.30 3.76
N SER A 21 -38.61 -35.30 2.44
CA SER A 21 -39.16 -34.42 1.39
C SER A 21 -40.71 -34.40 1.29
N PRO A 22 -41.31 -33.61 0.36
CA PRO A 22 -41.51 -34.15 -0.99
C PRO A 22 -41.43 -33.17 -2.18
N ASN A 23 -40.84 -33.72 -3.25
CA ASN A 23 -41.05 -33.56 -4.70
C ASN A 23 -42.04 -32.54 -5.28
N GLY A 24 -41.63 -31.97 -6.42
CA GLY A 24 -42.49 -31.36 -7.45
C GLY A 24 -41.75 -30.98 -8.73
N SER A 25 -41.47 -31.98 -9.58
CA SER A 25 -40.95 -31.90 -10.96
C SER A 25 -41.87 -31.07 -11.90
N THR A 26 -41.42 -30.31 -12.90
CA THR A 26 -40.99 -30.73 -14.26
C THR A 26 -40.99 -29.47 -15.15
N GLY A 27 -40.15 -29.42 -16.19
CA GLY A 27 -40.34 -28.47 -17.30
C GLY A 27 -39.08 -28.08 -18.06
N ASN A 28 -38.60 -28.97 -18.93
CA ASN A 28 -37.69 -28.63 -20.04
C ASN A 28 -38.37 -27.64 -21.00
N THR A 29 -37.61 -26.73 -21.60
CA THR A 29 -37.64 -26.44 -23.06
C THR A 29 -36.50 -25.49 -23.46
N ASP A 30 -35.57 -26.06 -24.22
CA ASP A 30 -34.95 -25.58 -25.46
C ASP A 30 -34.65 -24.08 -25.70
N LEU A 31 -33.33 -23.85 -25.82
CA LEU A 31 -32.64 -23.18 -26.92
C LEU A 31 -33.51 -22.59 -28.05
N THR A 32 -33.30 -21.31 -28.35
CA THR A 32 -33.09 -20.81 -29.72
C THR A 32 -32.43 -19.44 -29.72
N SER A 33 -31.52 -19.26 -30.67
CA SER A 33 -30.91 -18.01 -31.11
C SER A 33 -31.97 -17.08 -31.72
N ASP A 34 -31.80 -15.76 -31.60
CA ASP A 34 -31.32 -14.93 -32.71
C ASP A 34 -31.56 -13.41 -32.53
N ALA A 35 -30.65 -12.68 -33.17
CA ALA A 35 -30.83 -11.40 -33.86
C ALA A 35 -30.96 -10.07 -33.07
N LEU A 36 -29.86 -9.31 -33.22
CA LEU A 36 -29.73 -7.86 -33.28
C LEU A 36 -30.86 -7.15 -34.06
N GLN A 37 -31.50 -6.13 -33.48
CA GLN A 37 -32.11 -4.97 -34.19
C GLN A 37 -32.08 -3.74 -33.25
N LEU A 38 -31.25 -2.73 -33.53
CA LEU A 38 -31.50 -1.54 -34.36
C LEU A 38 -32.43 -0.48 -33.73
N VAL A 39 -31.83 0.70 -33.54
CA VAL A 39 -32.37 1.95 -33.01
C VAL A 39 -33.34 2.60 -34.02
N PRO A 40 -34.46 3.23 -33.61
CA PRO A 40 -35.23 4.10 -34.48
C PRO A 40 -34.77 5.56 -34.39
N SER A 41 -34.59 6.16 -35.57
CA SER A 41 -34.49 7.61 -35.79
C SER A 41 -35.85 8.17 -36.22
N SER A 42 -36.16 9.41 -35.83
CA SER A 42 -36.60 10.53 -36.71
C SER A 42 -37.57 11.51 -36.03
N ALA A 43 -37.29 12.80 -36.17
CA ALA A 43 -38.30 13.85 -36.33
C ALA A 43 -37.67 15.06 -37.05
N SER A 44 -38.22 15.38 -38.22
CA SER A 44 -37.85 16.47 -39.13
C SER A 44 -38.59 17.76 -38.79
N GLY A 45 -37.98 18.92 -39.05
CA GLY A 45 -38.63 20.24 -38.96
C GLY A 45 -37.92 21.29 -39.84
N SER A 46 -38.72 21.97 -40.67
CA SER A 46 -38.38 22.74 -41.88
C SER A 46 -37.65 24.08 -41.70
N LEU A 47 -37.05 24.56 -42.79
CA LEU A 47 -36.27 25.80 -42.94
C LEU A 47 -37.13 27.01 -43.37
N GLU A 48 -36.97 28.15 -42.69
CA GLU A 48 -37.33 29.50 -43.20
C GLU A 48 -36.16 30.49 -42.98
N PRO A 49 -36.03 31.56 -43.81
CA PRO A 49 -34.84 32.41 -43.88
C PRO A 49 -34.86 33.61 -42.88
N PRO A 50 -33.70 34.15 -42.47
CA PRO A 50 -33.65 35.16 -41.40
C PRO A 50 -33.76 36.61 -41.88
N LYS A 51 -34.51 37.44 -41.14
CA LYS A 51 -34.58 38.92 -41.25
C LYS A 51 -33.45 39.61 -40.43
N PRO A 52 -33.09 40.87 -40.74
CA PRO A 52 -31.87 41.51 -40.26
C PRO A 52 -31.97 42.14 -38.86
N ARG A 53 -30.78 42.37 -38.29
CA ARG A 53 -30.43 42.65 -36.88
C ARG A 53 -30.93 43.98 -36.33
N SER A 54 -31.37 43.97 -35.07
CA SER A 54 -31.30 45.12 -34.17
C SER A 54 -30.19 44.93 -33.14
N ASN A 55 -29.47 46.02 -32.89
CA ASN A 55 -28.26 46.11 -32.09
C ASN A 55 -28.64 46.66 -30.71
N SER A 56 -28.50 45.89 -29.64
CA SER A 56 -28.40 46.46 -28.30
C SER A 56 -27.80 45.49 -27.28
N GLN A 57 -26.81 46.04 -26.57
CA GLN A 57 -26.37 45.75 -25.21
C GLN A 57 -25.47 44.52 -24.96
N LEU A 58 -24.19 44.87 -24.83
CA LEU A 58 -23.09 44.09 -24.28
C LEU A 58 -23.39 43.64 -22.84
N GLY A 59 -23.93 42.44 -22.68
CA GLY A 59 -23.84 41.71 -21.42
C GLY A 59 -22.44 41.10 -21.22
N PRO A 60 -22.00 40.84 -19.97
CA PRO A 60 -20.73 40.15 -19.71
C PRO A 60 -20.76 38.77 -20.37
N ARG A 61 -19.80 38.49 -21.25
CA ARG A 61 -19.72 37.20 -21.95
C ARG A 61 -19.58 36.08 -20.91
N LYS A 62 -20.59 35.21 -20.83
CA LYS A 62 -20.55 33.94 -20.11
C LYS A 62 -19.25 33.21 -20.48
N GLY A 63 -18.37 33.00 -19.50
CA GLY A 63 -17.12 32.26 -19.71
C GLY A 63 -17.43 30.83 -20.15
N HIS A 64 -16.93 30.43 -21.32
CA HIS A 64 -17.05 29.04 -21.78
C HIS A 64 -16.00 28.17 -21.11
N LYS A 65 -16.38 26.93 -20.76
CA LYS A 65 -15.47 25.88 -20.28
C LYS A 65 -14.38 25.68 -21.35
N LYS A 66 -13.11 25.94 -20.99
CA LYS A 66 -11.97 25.88 -21.91
C LYS A 66 -11.82 24.45 -22.45
N SER A 67 -11.73 24.28 -23.77
CA SER A 67 -11.43 22.99 -24.40
C SER A 67 -9.98 22.59 -24.05
N ARG A 68 -9.78 21.50 -23.31
CA ARG A 68 -8.45 21.04 -22.89
C ARG A 68 -7.60 20.64 -24.12
N GLY A 69 -8.21 20.08 -25.15
CA GLY A 69 -7.57 19.60 -26.39
C GLY A 69 -7.62 20.55 -27.61
N GLY A 70 -8.07 21.81 -27.46
CA GLY A 70 -8.28 22.70 -28.62
C GLY A 70 -7.01 23.01 -29.43
N CYS A 71 -7.17 23.24 -30.75
CA CYS A 71 -6.07 23.60 -31.66
C CYS A 71 -5.45 24.98 -31.33
N PHE A 72 -4.21 25.23 -31.78
CA PHE A 72 -3.48 26.47 -31.51
C PHE A 72 -4.23 27.71 -31.99
N SER A 73 -4.85 27.65 -33.17
CA SER A 73 -5.60 28.77 -33.75
C SER A 73 -6.85 29.14 -32.93
N CYS A 74 -7.58 28.15 -32.41
CA CYS A 74 -8.72 28.41 -31.53
C CYS A 74 -8.28 28.88 -30.13
N LYS A 75 -7.20 28.29 -29.58
CA LYS A 75 -6.61 28.69 -28.30
C LYS A 75 -6.11 30.14 -28.34
N ARG A 76 -5.34 30.53 -29.37
CA ARG A 76 -4.85 31.90 -29.58
C ARG A 76 -5.99 32.91 -29.67
N ARG A 77 -7.09 32.51 -30.32
CA ARG A 77 -8.28 33.34 -30.51
C ARG A 77 -9.23 33.33 -29.30
N LYS A 78 -8.92 32.55 -28.25
CA LYS A 78 -9.74 32.40 -27.04
C LYS A 78 -11.20 32.01 -27.35
N ILE A 79 -11.40 31.14 -28.35
CA ILE A 79 -12.71 30.59 -28.74
C ILE A 79 -12.75 29.07 -28.54
N LYS A 80 -13.94 28.49 -28.36
CA LYS A 80 -14.12 27.03 -28.23
C LYS A 80 -13.70 26.33 -29.54
N CYS A 81 -12.81 25.35 -29.44
CA CYS A 81 -12.47 24.46 -30.55
C CYS A 81 -13.51 23.35 -30.66
N GLN A 82 -13.86 22.94 -31.88
CA GLN A 82 -14.72 21.76 -32.11
C GLN A 82 -13.95 20.44 -32.02
N GLU A 83 -12.61 20.49 -31.93
CA GLU A 83 -11.73 19.31 -31.83
C GLU A 83 -11.90 18.28 -32.96
N THR A 84 -12.48 18.68 -34.10
CA THR A 84 -12.57 17.83 -35.30
C THR A 84 -11.21 17.76 -35.99
N LEU A 85 -10.78 16.54 -36.34
CA LEU A 85 -9.57 16.25 -37.11
C LEU A 85 -9.94 15.98 -38.58
N PRO A 86 -9.09 16.35 -39.57
CA PRO A 86 -7.76 16.96 -39.44
C PRO A 86 -7.79 18.48 -39.18
N SER A 87 -8.94 19.14 -39.31
CA SER A 87 -9.10 20.59 -39.08
C SER A 87 -10.42 20.90 -38.38
N CYS A 88 -10.41 21.88 -37.48
CA CYS A 88 -11.63 22.32 -36.80
C CYS A 88 -12.50 23.18 -37.71
N LEU A 89 -13.82 23.06 -37.60
CA LEU A 89 -14.79 23.82 -38.40
C LEU A 89 -14.59 25.34 -38.33
N ASN A 90 -14.09 25.86 -37.20
CA ASN A 90 -13.78 27.28 -37.01
C ASN A 90 -12.54 27.75 -37.80
N CYS A 91 -11.55 26.87 -38.01
CA CYS A 91 -10.37 27.17 -38.81
C CYS A 91 -10.67 26.94 -40.29
N LEU A 92 -11.37 25.86 -40.63
CA LEU A 92 -11.78 25.54 -42.00
C LEU A 92 -12.63 26.66 -42.62
N ARG A 93 -13.66 27.15 -41.92
CA ARG A 93 -14.52 28.25 -42.43
C ARG A 93 -13.80 29.57 -42.64
N ARG A 94 -12.63 29.76 -42.02
CA ARG A 94 -11.84 30.99 -42.12
C ARG A 94 -10.54 30.78 -42.89
N SER A 95 -10.37 29.62 -43.51
CA SER A 95 -9.15 29.22 -44.20
C SER A 95 -7.89 29.47 -43.37
N LEU A 96 -7.98 29.23 -42.06
CA LEU A 96 -6.86 29.37 -41.13
C LEU A 96 -6.15 28.03 -40.97
N GLU A 97 -4.82 28.09 -40.82
CA GLU A 97 -4.02 26.94 -40.49
C GLU A 97 -4.47 26.33 -39.14
N CYS A 98 -4.88 25.07 -39.18
CA CYS A 98 -5.39 24.34 -38.02
C CYS A 98 -4.37 23.32 -37.55
N LYS A 99 -3.51 23.70 -36.60
CA LYS A 99 -2.55 22.81 -35.95
C LYS A 99 -3.02 22.49 -34.54
N TYR A 100 -3.14 21.21 -34.22
CA TYR A 100 -3.33 20.74 -32.85
C TYR A 100 -1.96 20.60 -32.17
N PRO A 101 -1.88 20.71 -30.83
CA PRO A 101 -0.65 20.35 -30.13
C PRO A 101 -0.32 18.90 -30.46
N GLU A 102 0.88 18.67 -30.99
CA GLU A 102 1.40 17.31 -31.10
C GLU A 102 1.46 16.74 -29.68
N VAL A 103 0.80 15.61 -29.47
CA VAL A 103 1.03 14.81 -28.27
C VAL A 103 2.51 14.44 -28.36
N GLN A 104 3.30 14.94 -27.40
CA GLN A 104 4.73 14.67 -27.36
C GLN A 104 4.91 13.15 -27.47
N SER A 105 5.83 12.74 -28.35
CA SER A 105 6.06 11.36 -28.78
C SER A 105 6.50 10.41 -27.65
N TYR A 106 6.58 10.87 -26.40
CA TYR A 106 6.72 10.02 -25.22
C TYR A 106 5.40 9.31 -24.83
N ASP A 107 4.23 9.90 -25.10
CA ASP A 107 2.94 9.33 -24.68
C ASP A 107 2.40 8.29 -25.67
N VAL A 108 2.81 8.38 -26.93
CA VAL A 108 2.46 7.39 -27.96
C VAL A 108 3.21 6.09 -27.72
N ASP A 109 4.46 6.17 -27.24
CA ASP A 109 5.27 5.00 -26.90
C ASP A 109 4.80 4.35 -25.59
N VAL A 110 4.42 5.13 -24.58
CA VAL A 110 3.82 4.59 -23.34
C VAL A 110 2.46 3.95 -23.60
N MET A 111 1.58 4.57 -24.41
CA MET A 111 0.28 3.98 -24.74
C MET A 111 0.39 2.80 -25.72
N ALA A 112 1.37 2.79 -26.63
CA ALA A 112 1.66 1.63 -27.48
C ALA A 112 2.32 0.48 -26.69
N THR A 113 3.17 0.79 -25.71
CA THR A 113 3.79 -0.18 -24.79
C THR A 113 2.76 -0.76 -23.83
N LEU A 114 1.89 0.07 -23.25
CA LEU A 114 0.75 -0.37 -22.45
C LEU A 114 -0.23 -1.18 -23.30
N ARG A 115 -0.57 -0.76 -24.52
CA ARG A 115 -1.37 -1.59 -25.43
C ARG A 115 -0.69 -2.90 -25.75
N ARG A 116 0.61 -2.92 -26.01
CA ARG A 116 1.38 -4.12 -26.32
C ARG A 116 1.47 -5.05 -25.10
N GLN A 117 1.50 -4.52 -23.88
CA GLN A 117 1.40 -5.30 -22.64
C GLN A 117 -0.02 -5.83 -22.37
N ILE A 118 -1.06 -5.06 -22.71
CA ILE A 118 -2.48 -5.45 -22.53
C ILE A 118 -2.97 -6.42 -23.62
N THR A 119 -2.41 -6.35 -24.83
CA THR A 119 -2.82 -7.17 -26.00
C THR A 119 -1.84 -8.28 -26.37
N GLN A 120 -0.67 -8.37 -25.74
CA GLN A 120 0.04 -9.63 -25.75
C GLN A 120 -0.74 -10.61 -24.89
N PRO A 121 -1.09 -11.80 -25.40
CA PRO A 121 -1.48 -12.86 -24.50
C PRO A 121 -0.30 -13.08 -23.56
N SER A 122 -0.46 -12.72 -22.27
CA SER A 122 0.32 -13.35 -21.21
C SER A 122 0.35 -14.83 -21.53
N ALA A 123 1.55 -15.42 -21.46
CA ALA A 123 1.85 -16.81 -21.82
C ALA A 123 0.62 -17.74 -21.79
N ALA A 124 0.42 -18.53 -22.85
CA ALA A 124 -0.73 -19.44 -22.98
C ALA A 124 -1.05 -20.07 -21.62
N LEU A 125 -2.27 -19.80 -21.11
CA LEU A 125 -2.72 -20.30 -19.81
C LEU A 125 -2.41 -21.79 -19.75
N GLN A 126 -1.46 -22.17 -18.90
CA GLN A 126 -1.12 -23.57 -18.76
C GLN A 126 -2.35 -24.25 -18.15
N SER A 127 -2.77 -25.37 -18.73
CA SER A 127 -3.72 -26.26 -18.09
C SER A 127 -3.02 -26.87 -16.88
N THR A 128 -3.09 -26.21 -15.74
CA THR A 128 -2.62 -26.78 -14.49
C THR A 128 -3.62 -27.85 -14.04
N PRO A 129 -3.17 -29.02 -13.57
CA PRO A 129 -4.06 -30.06 -13.05
C PRO A 129 -4.74 -29.64 -11.73
N THR A 130 -4.36 -28.51 -11.17
CA THR A 130 -4.94 -27.90 -9.98
C THR A 130 -6.31 -27.27 -10.31
N LEU A 131 -7.37 -27.87 -9.74
CA LEU A 131 -8.72 -27.33 -9.78
C LEU A 131 -8.83 -26.18 -8.78
N PHE A 132 -9.01 -24.95 -9.29
CA PHE A 132 -9.28 -23.77 -8.48
C PHE A 132 -10.79 -23.52 -8.35
N SER A 133 -11.22 -23.19 -7.14
CA SER A 133 -12.62 -22.91 -6.80
C SER A 133 -13.04 -21.48 -7.21
N MET A 134 -14.34 -21.18 -7.12
CA MET A 134 -14.82 -19.80 -7.27
C MET A 134 -14.31 -18.88 -6.15
N ASP A 135 -14.11 -19.42 -4.95
CA ASP A 135 -13.46 -18.68 -3.86
C ASP A 135 -11.99 -18.38 -4.19
N ASP A 136 -11.29 -19.29 -4.86
CA ASP A 136 -9.90 -19.07 -5.28
C ASP A 136 -9.81 -17.92 -6.28
N MET A 137 -10.77 -17.80 -7.20
CA MET A 137 -10.86 -16.66 -8.12
C MET A 137 -11.09 -15.34 -7.36
N ARG A 138 -11.94 -15.37 -6.32
CA ARG A 138 -12.16 -14.22 -5.43
C ARG A 138 -10.90 -13.85 -4.65
N PHE A 139 -10.17 -14.83 -4.14
CA PHE A 139 -8.90 -14.62 -3.44
C PHE A 139 -7.87 -14.00 -4.39
N PHE A 140 -7.75 -14.53 -5.62
CA PHE A 140 -6.83 -14.00 -6.61
C PHE A 140 -7.14 -12.54 -6.97
N GLN A 141 -8.42 -12.22 -7.21
CA GLN A 141 -8.86 -10.84 -7.43
C GLN A 141 -8.52 -9.95 -6.22
N HIS A 142 -8.81 -10.41 -5.01
CA HIS A 142 -8.56 -9.63 -3.79
C HIS A 142 -7.06 -9.42 -3.52
N PHE A 143 -6.21 -10.39 -3.88
CA PHE A 143 -4.75 -10.24 -3.84
C PHE A 143 -4.31 -9.05 -4.71
N ILE A 144 -4.71 -9.03 -5.98
CA ILE A 144 -4.27 -8.01 -6.95
C ILE A 144 -4.71 -6.61 -6.51
N LEU A 145 -5.88 -6.50 -5.89
CA LEU A 145 -6.47 -5.20 -5.55
C LEU A 145 -6.10 -4.70 -4.16
N ASN A 146 -5.99 -5.59 -3.17
CA ASN A 146 -6.02 -5.19 -1.75
C ASN A 146 -5.01 -5.90 -0.86
N ALA A 147 -4.69 -7.17 -1.11
CA ALA A 147 -3.94 -8.01 -0.16
C ALA A 147 -2.50 -8.35 -0.60
N TYR A 148 -1.93 -7.60 -1.55
CA TYR A 148 -0.56 -7.82 -1.97
C TYR A 148 0.47 -7.29 -0.94
N PRO A 149 1.66 -7.91 -0.84
CA PRO A 149 2.74 -7.39 0.00
C PRO A 149 3.19 -5.98 -0.43
N HIS A 150 3.38 -5.07 0.52
CA HIS A 150 3.95 -3.74 0.25
C HIS A 150 5.48 -3.71 0.30
N LEU A 151 6.12 -4.87 0.47
CA LEU A 151 7.56 -5.07 0.41
C LEU A 151 7.96 -5.88 -0.84
N PRO A 152 9.10 -5.59 -1.49
CA PRO A 152 9.95 -4.43 -1.22
C PRO A 152 9.23 -3.11 -1.55
N VAL A 153 9.52 -2.04 -0.80
CA VAL A 153 8.80 -0.75 -0.90
C VAL A 153 8.90 -0.20 -2.34
N ASN A 154 7.84 0.48 -2.77
CA ASN A 154 7.70 1.07 -4.10
C ASN A 154 7.61 0.06 -5.27
N ASN A 155 7.43 -1.23 -4.99
CA ASN A 155 7.19 -2.27 -6.00
C ASN A 155 5.72 -2.70 -6.12
N SER A 156 4.76 -1.82 -5.80
CA SER A 156 3.33 -2.14 -5.91
C SER A 156 2.94 -2.60 -7.33
N GLN A 157 3.52 -2.00 -8.37
CA GLN A 157 3.28 -2.41 -9.75
C GLN A 157 3.75 -3.83 -10.04
N VAL A 158 4.88 -4.27 -9.45
CA VAL A 158 5.38 -5.64 -9.58
C VAL A 158 4.38 -6.63 -9.01
N TRP A 159 3.86 -6.34 -7.82
CA TRP A 159 2.88 -7.19 -7.14
C TRP A 159 1.48 -7.18 -7.76
N MET A 160 1.05 -6.05 -8.33
CA MET A 160 -0.27 -5.93 -8.95
C MET A 160 -0.30 -6.45 -10.40
N GLN A 161 0.82 -6.41 -11.11
CA GLN A 161 0.87 -6.73 -12.55
C GLN A 161 1.80 -7.89 -12.88
N SER A 162 3.07 -7.81 -12.47
CA SER A 162 4.09 -8.77 -12.90
C SER A 162 3.93 -10.13 -12.22
N VAL A 163 3.87 -10.17 -10.88
CA VAL A 163 3.70 -11.39 -10.09
C VAL A 163 2.44 -12.17 -10.48
N PRO A 164 1.24 -11.54 -10.59
CA PRO A 164 0.05 -12.22 -11.05
C PRO A 164 0.15 -12.72 -12.51
N ALA A 165 0.90 -12.02 -13.38
CA ALA A 165 1.02 -12.42 -14.78
C ALA A 165 1.78 -13.73 -14.95
N PHE A 166 2.78 -14.05 -14.12
CA PHE A 166 3.55 -15.29 -14.23
C PHE A 166 3.19 -16.36 -13.19
N SER A 167 2.40 -16.04 -12.15
CA SER A 167 2.11 -16.95 -11.03
C SER A 167 1.46 -18.27 -11.44
N HIS A 168 0.73 -18.30 -12.56
CA HIS A 168 0.13 -19.52 -13.11
C HIS A 168 1.16 -20.59 -13.53
N ASN A 169 2.44 -20.22 -13.71
CA ASN A 169 3.52 -21.18 -14.00
C ASN A 169 4.10 -21.83 -12.73
N TYR A 170 3.69 -21.37 -11.55
CA TYR A 170 4.29 -21.75 -10.27
C TYR A 170 3.20 -22.01 -9.23
N ASP A 171 2.77 -23.27 -9.09
CA ASP A 171 1.70 -23.69 -8.15
C ASP A 171 1.94 -23.17 -6.71
N TYR A 172 3.18 -23.20 -6.25
CA TYR A 172 3.55 -22.77 -4.91
C TYR A 172 3.33 -21.26 -4.70
N LEU A 173 3.61 -20.44 -5.72
CA LEU A 173 3.40 -19.00 -5.70
C LEU A 173 1.90 -18.70 -5.75
N MET A 174 1.16 -19.36 -6.65
CA MET A 174 -0.29 -19.20 -6.74
C MET A 174 -0.95 -19.49 -5.39
N HIS A 175 -0.61 -20.62 -4.75
CA HIS A 175 -1.12 -20.94 -3.43
C HIS A 175 -0.69 -19.93 -2.34
N ALA A 176 0.53 -19.37 -2.42
CA ALA A 176 0.95 -18.33 -1.48
C ALA A 176 0.12 -17.04 -1.64
N MET A 177 -0.18 -16.63 -2.87
CA MET A 177 -1.03 -15.47 -3.15
C MET A 177 -2.47 -15.70 -2.64
N LEU A 178 -3.05 -16.86 -2.94
CA LEU A 178 -4.41 -17.21 -2.52
C LEU A 178 -4.54 -17.30 -0.99
N GLY A 179 -3.56 -17.93 -0.32
CA GLY A 179 -3.54 -18.03 1.14
C GLY A 179 -3.43 -16.68 1.84
N LEU A 180 -2.66 -15.75 1.27
CA LEU A 180 -2.56 -14.37 1.77
C LEU A 180 -3.89 -13.64 1.62
N ALA A 181 -4.49 -13.68 0.43
CA ALA A 181 -5.76 -13.00 0.20
C ALA A 181 -6.92 -13.59 1.02
N ALA A 182 -6.96 -14.91 1.23
CA ALA A 182 -7.95 -15.56 2.10
C ALA A 182 -7.79 -15.14 3.57
N THR A 183 -6.54 -15.02 4.05
CA THR A 183 -6.23 -14.52 5.40
C THR A 183 -6.73 -13.08 5.55
N HIS A 184 -6.36 -12.19 4.62
CA HIS A 184 -6.79 -10.80 4.64
C HIS A 184 -8.32 -10.66 4.51
N LEU A 185 -8.98 -11.46 3.65
CA LEU A 185 -10.44 -11.43 3.50
C LEU A 185 -11.17 -11.85 4.78
N THR A 186 -10.64 -12.83 5.50
CA THR A 186 -11.15 -13.23 6.82
C THR A 186 -11.06 -12.08 7.81
N ALA A 187 -9.97 -11.29 7.76
CA ALA A 187 -9.76 -10.16 8.67
C ALA A 187 -10.63 -8.92 8.35
N VAL A 188 -10.98 -8.69 7.07
CA VAL A 188 -11.73 -7.48 6.65
C VAL A 188 -13.19 -7.74 6.32
N THR A 189 -13.66 -8.98 6.38
CA THR A 189 -15.06 -9.35 6.12
C THR A 189 -15.60 -10.25 7.22
N ASN A 190 -16.92 -10.46 7.25
CA ASN A 190 -17.55 -11.37 8.22
C ASN A 190 -17.59 -12.83 7.74
N VAL A 191 -16.85 -13.18 6.69
CA VAL A 191 -16.80 -14.54 6.14
C VAL A 191 -15.49 -15.20 6.56
N ASP A 192 -15.59 -16.35 7.20
CA ASP A 192 -14.42 -17.10 7.65
C ASP A 192 -13.83 -17.95 6.51
N TYR A 193 -12.62 -17.61 6.09
CA TYR A 193 -11.83 -18.35 5.10
C TYR A 193 -10.60 -19.02 5.71
N SER A 194 -10.54 -19.18 7.04
CA SER A 194 -9.37 -19.71 7.76
C SER A 194 -8.93 -21.09 7.27
N GLU A 195 -9.88 -21.98 6.97
CA GLU A 195 -9.59 -23.32 6.45
C GLU A 195 -8.93 -23.24 5.05
N ALA A 196 -9.50 -22.43 4.15
CA ALA A 196 -8.95 -22.23 2.80
C ALA A 196 -7.56 -21.58 2.85
N ALA A 197 -7.38 -20.57 3.72
CA ALA A 197 -6.10 -19.91 3.95
C ALA A 197 -5.03 -20.91 4.41
N LEU A 198 -5.36 -21.76 5.39
CA LEU A 198 -4.45 -22.79 5.91
C LEU A 198 -4.11 -23.83 4.84
N LYS A 199 -5.11 -24.31 4.10
CA LYS A 199 -4.91 -25.27 3.00
C LYS A 199 -3.94 -24.74 1.97
N HIS A 200 -4.15 -23.52 1.48
CA HIS A 200 -3.26 -22.89 0.50
C HIS A 200 -1.86 -22.64 1.07
N ARG A 201 -1.74 -22.22 2.34
CA ARG A 201 -0.45 -22.05 3.00
C ARG A 201 0.36 -23.35 3.04
N LEU A 202 -0.28 -24.48 3.38
CA LEU A 202 0.38 -25.79 3.40
C LEU A 202 0.88 -26.21 2.01
N LEU A 203 0.04 -26.04 0.97
CA LEU A 203 0.40 -26.36 -0.41
C LEU A 203 1.55 -25.47 -0.91
N ALA A 204 1.52 -24.17 -0.59
CA ALA A 204 2.57 -23.22 -0.91
C ALA A 204 3.91 -23.64 -0.28
N ILE A 205 3.95 -23.94 1.03
CA ILE A 205 5.17 -24.36 1.73
C ILE A 205 5.72 -25.67 1.15
N GLN A 206 4.86 -26.64 0.87
CA GLN A 206 5.29 -27.93 0.29
C GLN A 206 5.91 -27.74 -1.10
N GLY A 207 5.27 -26.96 -1.97
CA GLY A 207 5.80 -26.67 -3.30
C GLY A 207 7.06 -25.80 -3.26
N PHE A 208 7.10 -24.82 -2.37
CA PHE A 208 8.24 -23.93 -2.16
C PHE A 208 9.49 -24.69 -1.69
N ASN A 209 9.36 -25.59 -0.72
CA ASN A 209 10.48 -26.44 -0.26
C ASN A 209 11.04 -27.33 -1.37
N LYS A 210 10.17 -27.87 -2.23
CA LYS A 210 10.58 -28.65 -3.42
C LYS A 210 11.33 -27.77 -4.44
N ALA A 211 10.86 -26.53 -4.63
CA ALA A 211 11.48 -25.59 -5.56
C ALA A 211 12.85 -25.09 -5.05
N LEU A 212 12.97 -24.80 -3.74
CA LEU A 212 14.23 -24.42 -3.09
C LEU A 212 15.32 -25.49 -3.19
N SER A 213 14.93 -26.75 -3.33
CA SER A 213 15.87 -27.87 -3.52
C SER A 213 16.49 -27.92 -4.92
N LYS A 214 16.03 -27.06 -5.85
CA LYS A 214 16.52 -26.96 -7.23
C LYS A 214 17.15 -25.60 -7.47
N LYS A 215 18.14 -25.54 -8.36
CA LYS A 215 18.73 -24.28 -8.79
C LYS A 215 17.77 -23.57 -9.76
N PRO A 216 17.54 -22.24 -9.62
CA PRO A 216 16.82 -21.46 -10.62
C PRO A 216 17.48 -21.59 -12.01
N GLU A 217 16.69 -21.95 -13.02
CA GLU A 217 17.19 -22.15 -14.39
C GLU A 217 16.86 -20.94 -15.28
N LYS A 218 15.72 -20.31 -15.02
CA LYS A 218 15.22 -19.13 -15.73
C LYS A 218 15.17 -17.93 -14.78
N GLU A 219 15.28 -16.73 -15.34
CA GLU A 219 15.13 -15.47 -14.60
C GLU A 219 13.88 -15.43 -13.68
N PRO A 220 12.64 -15.74 -14.15
CA PRO A 220 11.44 -15.69 -13.29
C PRO A 220 11.40 -16.75 -12.18
N ASP A 221 12.26 -17.77 -12.20
CA ASP A 221 12.27 -18.80 -11.15
C ASP A 221 12.72 -18.20 -9.81
N GLY A 222 13.70 -17.28 -9.84
CA GLY A 222 14.16 -16.55 -8.66
C GLY A 222 13.08 -15.61 -8.12
N ASP A 223 12.42 -14.89 -9.02
CA ASP A 223 11.34 -13.96 -8.67
C ASP A 223 10.14 -14.69 -8.05
N ALA A 224 9.79 -15.86 -8.59
CA ALA A 224 8.71 -16.69 -8.06
C ALA A 224 9.01 -17.18 -6.64
N LEU A 225 10.24 -17.63 -6.38
CA LEU A 225 10.69 -18.03 -5.05
C LEU A 225 10.63 -16.85 -4.07
N LEU A 226 11.15 -15.68 -4.48
CA LEU A 226 11.17 -14.49 -3.65
C LEU A 226 9.75 -13.98 -3.34
N ALA A 227 8.88 -13.92 -4.34
CA ALA A 227 7.48 -13.51 -4.17
C ALA A 227 6.70 -14.47 -3.26
N THR A 228 6.97 -15.76 -3.36
CA THR A 228 6.39 -16.78 -2.48
C THR A 228 6.84 -16.58 -1.05
N MET A 229 8.14 -16.37 -0.82
CA MET A 229 8.70 -16.10 0.49
C MET A 229 8.04 -14.89 1.13
N TYR A 230 7.98 -13.75 0.42
CA TYR A 230 7.31 -12.55 0.93
C TYR A 230 5.84 -12.81 1.26
N SER A 231 5.09 -13.46 0.37
CA SER A 231 3.67 -13.74 0.59
C SER A 231 3.44 -14.64 1.81
N LEU A 232 4.29 -15.65 2.03
CA LEU A 232 4.24 -16.51 3.22
C LEU A 232 4.63 -15.77 4.51
N THR A 233 5.66 -14.91 4.46
CA THR A 233 6.04 -14.07 5.60
C THR A 233 4.91 -13.12 5.99
N PHE A 234 4.25 -12.51 5.01
CA PHE A 234 3.11 -11.63 5.23
C PHE A 234 1.92 -12.35 5.86
N GLN A 235 1.61 -13.56 5.40
CA GLN A 235 0.58 -14.42 6.02
C GLN A 235 0.83 -14.72 7.50
N TYR A 236 2.10 -14.81 7.90
CA TYR A 236 2.47 -15.00 9.30
C TYR A 236 2.39 -13.70 10.11
N MET A 237 2.79 -12.58 9.50
CA MET A 237 2.84 -11.28 10.17
C MET A 237 1.47 -10.61 10.31
N GLU A 238 0.57 -10.76 9.34
CA GLU A 238 -0.71 -10.07 9.29
C GLU A 238 -1.59 -10.31 10.54
N PRO A 239 -1.81 -11.56 11.01
CA PRO A 239 -2.59 -11.80 12.23
C PRO A 239 -1.95 -11.22 13.50
N ARG A 240 -0.62 -11.03 13.50
CA ARG A 240 0.11 -10.44 14.63
C ARG A 240 -0.11 -8.92 14.72
N LEU A 241 -0.60 -8.33 13.63
CA LEU A 241 -0.96 -6.91 13.51
C LEU A 241 -2.48 -6.68 13.65
N ASP A 242 -3.22 -7.67 14.14
CA ASP A 242 -4.61 -7.52 14.56
C ASP A 242 -4.70 -7.07 16.02
N ASN A 243 -5.78 -6.34 16.36
CA ASN A 243 -6.01 -5.80 17.70
C ASN A 243 -4.81 -5.03 18.28
N LEU A 244 -4.13 -4.25 17.42
CA LEU A 244 -3.00 -3.42 17.86
C LEU A 244 -3.46 -2.44 18.93
N PRO A 245 -2.66 -2.25 20.00
CA PRO A 245 -3.00 -1.29 21.03
C PRO A 245 -3.05 0.12 20.43
N CYS A 246 -4.02 0.90 20.88
CA CYS A 246 -4.12 2.29 20.48
C CYS A 246 -3.00 3.09 21.15
N VAL A 247 -2.33 3.95 20.38
CA VAL A 247 -1.43 4.96 20.94
C VAL A 247 -2.30 6.10 21.47
N ASP A 248 -1.97 6.62 22.65
CA ASP A 248 -2.62 7.83 23.16
C ASP A 248 -2.51 8.98 22.15
N ALA A 249 -3.67 9.54 21.78
CA ALA A 249 -3.78 10.64 20.83
C ALA A 249 -2.99 11.88 21.29
N SER A 250 -2.89 12.12 22.59
CA SER A 250 -2.13 13.25 23.15
C SER A 250 -0.64 13.16 22.83
N LEU A 251 -0.07 11.95 22.87
CA LEU A 251 1.33 11.72 22.54
C LEU A 251 1.60 11.92 21.04
N ALA A 252 0.65 11.51 20.19
CA ALA A 252 0.73 11.70 18.74
C ALA A 252 0.57 13.18 18.34
N GLU A 253 -0.26 13.93 19.05
CA GLU A 253 -0.37 15.38 18.90
C GLU A 253 0.92 16.09 19.33
N GLY A 254 1.51 15.68 20.46
CA GLY A 254 2.81 16.16 20.91
C GLY A 254 3.92 15.92 19.88
N ALA A 255 3.95 14.73 19.27
CA ALA A 255 4.91 14.41 18.20
C ALA A 255 4.76 15.35 17.00
N ALA A 256 3.51 15.58 16.57
CA ALA A 256 3.22 16.46 15.43
C ALA A 256 3.61 17.91 15.73
N ALA A 257 3.30 18.43 16.92
CA ALA A 257 3.65 19.79 17.32
C ALA A 257 5.17 19.98 17.45
N SER A 258 5.88 19.01 18.03
CA SER A 258 7.33 19.04 18.17
C SER A 258 8.04 19.04 16.81
N LEU A 259 7.56 18.22 15.88
CA LEU A 259 8.06 18.20 14.50
C LEU A 259 7.72 19.49 13.76
N GLU A 260 6.50 20.00 13.85
CA GLU A 260 6.10 21.24 13.17
C GLU A 260 7.00 22.44 13.54
N ALA A 261 7.47 22.50 14.80
CA ALA A 261 8.40 23.53 15.25
C ALA A 261 9.73 23.51 14.47
N LEU A 262 10.18 22.34 14.00
CA LEU A 262 11.42 22.19 13.24
C LEU A 262 11.35 22.74 11.82
N ASN A 263 10.14 23.01 11.30
CA ASN A 263 9.96 23.43 9.91
C ASN A 263 10.77 24.69 9.52
N PHE A 264 11.10 25.55 10.49
CA PHE A 264 11.84 26.80 10.26
C PHE A 264 13.36 26.67 10.32
N VAL A 265 13.90 25.52 10.76
CA VAL A 265 15.35 25.28 10.94
C VAL A 265 15.91 24.25 9.95
N LEU A 266 15.06 23.74 9.05
CA LEU A 266 15.46 22.79 8.00
C LEU A 266 16.06 23.56 6.82
N GLU A 267 17.37 23.47 6.66
CA GLU A 267 18.10 24.17 5.58
C GLU A 267 18.54 23.26 4.43
N ASP A 268 18.72 21.96 4.70
CA ASP A 268 19.18 20.98 3.71
C ASP A 268 18.09 20.02 3.25
N GLU A 269 18.26 19.48 2.05
CA GLU A 269 17.31 18.56 1.42
C GLU A 269 17.19 17.23 2.17
N VAL A 270 18.29 16.72 2.74
CA VAL A 270 18.31 15.41 3.40
C VAL A 270 17.55 15.45 4.73
N ASN A 271 17.80 16.44 5.58
CA ASN A 271 17.03 16.64 6.81
C ASN A 271 15.56 16.95 6.49
N SER A 272 15.28 17.76 5.45
CA SER A 272 13.91 18.06 5.01
C SER A 272 13.14 16.81 4.59
N PHE A 273 13.80 15.93 3.85
CA PHE A 273 13.23 14.66 3.42
C PHE A 273 12.97 13.72 4.61
N TYR A 274 13.93 13.59 5.53
CA TYR A 274 13.76 12.77 6.73
C TYR A 274 12.67 13.31 7.66
N TYR A 275 12.61 14.62 7.83
CA TYR A 275 11.53 15.33 8.53
C TYR A 275 10.14 14.98 7.97
N GLN A 276 9.98 14.98 6.64
CA GLN A 276 8.71 14.59 6.02
C GLN A 276 8.32 13.15 6.36
N GLN A 277 9.28 12.23 6.43
CA GLN A 277 9.00 10.85 6.84
C GLN A 277 8.53 10.76 8.29
N LEU A 278 9.15 11.48 9.22
CA LEU A 278 8.73 11.52 10.63
C LEU A 278 7.34 12.13 10.79
N THR A 279 7.04 13.21 10.08
CA THR A 279 5.70 13.83 10.07
C THR A 279 4.64 12.91 9.47
N ASN A 280 5.01 12.10 8.46
CA ASN A 280 4.15 11.04 7.95
C ASN A 280 3.87 9.99 9.03
N VAL A 281 4.85 9.57 9.83
CA VAL A 281 4.61 8.64 10.95
C VAL A 281 3.66 9.25 11.98
N ALA A 282 3.94 10.46 12.46
CA ALA A 282 3.10 11.15 13.45
C ALA A 282 1.63 11.28 12.98
N SER A 283 1.43 11.72 11.72
CA SER A 283 0.08 11.78 11.13
C SER A 283 -0.55 10.39 10.92
N GLY A 284 0.25 9.36 10.69
CA GLY A 284 -0.21 7.98 10.59
C GLY A 284 -0.76 7.48 11.93
N ILE A 285 -0.03 7.73 13.02
CA ILE A 285 -0.44 7.39 14.39
C ILE A 285 -1.76 8.07 14.74
N LYS A 286 -1.91 9.37 14.40
CA LYS A 286 -3.17 10.12 14.61
C LYS A 286 -4.38 9.49 13.92
N ALA A 287 -4.19 8.82 12.80
CA ALA A 287 -5.26 8.12 12.09
C ALA A 287 -5.50 6.71 12.64
N SER A 288 -4.42 5.93 12.85
CA SER A 288 -4.46 4.65 13.56
C SER A 288 -3.06 4.18 13.91
N SER A 289 -2.92 3.43 15.00
CA SER A 289 -1.65 2.80 15.40
C SER A 289 -1.08 1.87 14.32
N LYS A 290 -1.95 1.17 13.57
CA LYS A 290 -1.57 0.33 12.42
C LYS A 290 -0.94 1.15 11.29
N LEU A 291 -1.54 2.28 10.93
CA LEU A 291 -0.98 3.16 9.90
C LEU A 291 0.32 3.82 10.37
N GLY A 292 0.40 4.22 11.63
CA GLY A 292 1.63 4.73 12.25
C GLY A 292 2.79 3.74 12.14
N TYR A 293 2.55 2.49 12.54
CA TYR A 293 3.52 1.39 12.42
C TYR A 293 4.00 1.20 10.97
N TRP A 294 3.10 1.09 9.98
CA TRP A 294 3.51 0.91 8.59
C TRP A 294 4.35 2.07 8.05
N ARG A 295 4.02 3.31 8.44
CA ARG A 295 4.80 4.48 8.05
C ARG A 295 6.17 4.49 8.74
N LEU A 296 6.27 4.00 9.97
CA LEU A 296 7.55 3.88 10.69
C LEU A 296 8.47 2.88 9.99
N VAL A 297 7.95 1.70 9.62
CA VAL A 297 8.69 0.68 8.85
C VAL A 297 9.18 1.26 7.51
N SER A 298 8.42 2.16 6.89
CA SER A 298 8.85 2.85 5.66
C SER A 298 10.10 3.71 5.84
N ILE A 299 10.37 4.26 7.03
CA ILE A 299 11.55 5.11 7.28
C ILE A 299 12.84 4.31 7.07
N TYR A 300 12.91 3.08 7.55
CA TYR A 300 14.08 2.22 7.38
C TYR A 300 14.42 1.95 5.91
N ASN A 301 13.40 1.82 5.07
CA ASN A 301 13.58 1.66 3.62
C ASN A 301 14.11 2.95 2.99
N VAL A 302 13.58 4.09 3.43
CA VAL A 302 14.02 5.40 2.96
C VAL A 302 15.49 5.67 3.30
N ILE A 303 15.93 5.34 4.52
CA ILE A 303 17.35 5.42 4.91
C ILE A 303 18.20 4.54 4.00
N GLY A 304 17.74 3.33 3.69
CA GLY A 304 18.45 2.40 2.79
C GLY A 304 18.54 2.86 1.33
N MET A 305 17.79 3.89 0.93
CA MET A 305 17.87 4.48 -0.41
C MET A 305 18.82 5.67 -0.49
N LEU A 306 19.30 6.21 0.64
CA LEU A 306 20.28 7.29 0.66
C LEU A 306 21.63 6.78 0.13
N SER A 307 22.34 7.62 -0.62
CA SER A 307 23.74 7.35 -0.97
C SER A 307 24.62 7.37 0.29
N ASP A 308 25.79 6.71 0.22
CA ASP A 308 26.75 6.69 1.33
C ASP A 308 27.13 8.10 1.81
N ALA A 309 27.22 9.07 0.88
CA ALA A 309 27.54 10.46 1.17
C ALA A 309 26.39 11.18 1.89
N GLU A 310 25.14 10.96 1.47
CA GLU A 310 23.95 11.54 2.11
C GLU A 310 23.76 10.94 3.51
N PHE A 311 23.89 9.62 3.66
CA PHE A 311 23.79 8.95 4.95
C PHE A 311 24.88 9.41 5.92
N SER A 312 26.14 9.52 5.46
CA SER A 312 27.25 9.98 6.29
C SER A 312 27.07 11.44 6.73
N THR A 313 26.55 12.30 5.84
CA THR A 313 26.23 13.70 6.16
C THR A 313 25.09 13.79 7.18
N PHE A 314 24.02 13.02 6.98
CA PHE A 314 22.85 13.02 7.87
C PHE A 314 23.18 12.53 9.27
N SER A 315 23.88 11.38 9.37
CA SER A 315 24.23 10.74 10.64
C SER A 315 25.41 11.40 11.36
N ASN A 316 26.06 12.41 10.75
CA ASN A 316 27.20 13.10 11.34
C ASN A 316 26.81 13.74 12.69
N PRO A 317 27.56 13.51 13.79
CA PRO A 317 27.30 14.15 15.08
C PRO A 317 27.34 15.68 15.05
N SER A 318 28.03 16.28 14.07
CA SER A 318 28.05 17.73 13.86
C SER A 318 26.79 18.28 13.17
N ASN A 319 25.97 17.43 12.55
CA ASN A 319 24.67 17.81 12.00
C ASN A 319 23.62 17.84 13.12
N ILE A 320 23.56 18.95 13.85
CA ILE A 320 22.68 19.09 15.03
C ILE A 320 21.20 18.86 14.68
N ILE A 321 20.74 19.38 13.53
CA ILE A 321 19.35 19.17 13.09
C ILE A 321 19.09 17.69 12.77
N GLY A 322 20.02 17.01 12.11
CA GLY A 322 19.97 15.56 11.89
C GLY A 322 19.91 14.77 13.20
N GLN A 323 20.70 15.15 14.21
CA GLN A 323 20.64 14.54 15.54
C GLN A 323 19.28 14.78 16.23
N ILE A 324 18.70 15.98 16.12
CA ILE A 324 17.36 16.27 16.64
C ILE A 324 16.29 15.41 15.94
N LEU A 325 16.39 15.22 14.63
CA LEU A 325 15.50 14.34 13.88
C LEU A 325 15.66 12.87 14.28
N LEU A 326 16.88 12.42 14.54
CA LEU A 326 17.16 11.07 15.08
C LEU A 326 16.56 10.88 16.49
N ALA A 327 16.57 11.91 17.33
CA ALA A 327 15.89 11.88 18.62
C ALA A 327 14.37 11.69 18.48
N HIS A 328 13.73 12.41 17.55
CA HIS A 328 12.31 12.23 17.25
C HIS A 328 12.01 10.84 16.70
N PHE A 329 12.86 10.31 15.82
CA PHE A 329 12.75 8.95 15.32
C PHE A 329 12.76 7.94 16.46
N MET A 330 13.75 8.00 17.37
CA MET A 330 13.83 7.12 18.52
C MET A 330 12.58 7.22 19.43
N ALA A 331 12.07 8.42 19.67
CA ALA A 331 10.85 8.61 20.45
C ALA A 331 9.61 8.01 19.77
N LEU A 332 9.45 8.19 18.45
CA LEU A 332 8.37 7.56 17.69
C LEU A 332 8.45 6.04 17.70
N GLU A 333 9.65 5.47 17.66
CA GLU A 333 9.85 4.02 17.78
C GLU A 333 9.48 3.50 19.17
N VAL A 334 9.83 4.22 20.23
CA VAL A 334 9.42 3.88 21.60
C VAL A 334 7.91 3.92 21.75
N LEU A 335 7.27 4.93 21.16
CA LEU A 335 5.83 5.09 21.20
C LEU A 335 5.08 4.01 20.38
N LEU A 336 5.70 3.50 19.31
CA LEU A 336 5.22 2.37 18.52
C LEU A 336 5.78 1.01 18.99
N LEU A 337 6.53 0.98 20.10
CA LEU A 337 7.16 -0.24 20.62
C LEU A 337 6.18 -1.40 20.85
N PRO A 338 4.95 -1.19 21.38
CA PRO A 338 3.98 -2.28 21.55
C PRO A 338 3.57 -2.96 20.23
N MET A 339 3.78 -2.30 19.09
CA MET A 339 3.52 -2.80 17.74
C MET A 339 4.77 -3.50 17.21
N LEU A 340 5.95 -2.89 17.39
CA LEU A 340 7.23 -3.49 17.02
C LEU A 340 7.49 -4.80 17.78
N GLU A 341 7.05 -4.90 19.04
CA GLU A 341 7.07 -6.14 19.84
C GLU A 341 6.31 -7.28 19.16
N ARG A 342 5.28 -6.99 18.36
CA ARG A 342 4.52 -8.00 17.61
C ARG A 342 5.32 -8.59 16.47
N GLU A 343 6.45 -8.02 16.07
CA GLU A 343 7.35 -8.64 15.08
C GLU A 343 8.17 -9.79 15.70
N TYR A 344 8.49 -9.70 16.99
CA TYR A 344 9.38 -10.64 17.66
C TYR A 344 8.60 -11.79 18.27
N GLU A 345 9.04 -13.03 18.06
CA GLU A 345 8.43 -14.21 18.70
C GLU A 345 8.60 -14.21 20.23
N LYS A 346 9.58 -13.45 20.74
CA LYS A 346 9.87 -13.20 22.16
C LYS A 346 9.73 -11.71 22.47
N THR A 347 9.78 -11.33 23.75
CA THR A 347 9.84 -9.93 24.18
C THR A 347 10.95 -9.17 23.46
N PHE A 348 10.66 -7.91 23.09
CA PHE A 348 11.62 -7.03 22.43
C PHE A 348 12.92 -6.94 23.25
N PRO A 349 14.10 -6.99 22.61
CA PRO A 349 15.34 -7.05 23.37
C PRO A 349 15.53 -5.76 24.18
N ILE A 350 15.51 -5.84 25.51
CA ILE A 350 15.73 -4.70 26.43
C ILE A 350 16.97 -3.90 26.04
N ASN A 351 18.01 -4.58 25.54
CA ASN A 351 19.24 -3.97 25.07
C ASN A 351 19.03 -2.95 23.92
N GLN A 352 18.06 -3.17 23.04
CA GLN A 352 17.75 -2.23 21.95
C GLN A 352 17.24 -0.90 22.52
N LEU A 353 16.35 -0.93 23.52
CA LEU A 353 15.84 0.29 24.14
C LEU A 353 16.93 1.01 24.95
N ILE A 354 17.73 0.26 25.71
CA ILE A 354 18.88 0.82 26.44
C ILE A 354 19.83 1.55 25.48
N ASN A 355 20.13 0.94 24.33
CA ASN A 355 20.98 1.56 23.32
C ASN A 355 20.37 2.87 22.77
N ARG A 356 19.05 2.91 22.55
CA ARG A 356 18.35 4.13 22.11
C ARG A 356 18.39 5.23 23.15
N CYS A 357 18.11 4.90 24.41
CA CYS A 357 18.21 5.85 25.51
C CYS A 357 19.65 6.40 25.67
N ASN A 358 20.67 5.55 25.56
CA ASN A 358 22.07 5.96 25.63
C ASN A 358 22.49 6.84 24.44
N TRP A 359 21.99 6.54 23.23
CA TRP A 359 22.21 7.39 22.07
C TRP A 359 21.53 8.75 22.26
N PHE A 360 20.29 8.77 22.74
CA PHE A 360 19.60 10.01 23.07
C PHE A 360 20.38 10.86 24.09
N ASP A 361 20.96 10.28 25.13
CA ASP A 361 21.80 11.02 26.10
C ASP A 361 23.01 11.71 25.43
N THR A 362 23.52 11.13 24.35
CA THR A 362 24.61 11.73 23.56
C THR A 362 24.10 12.90 22.74
N ILE A 363 22.92 12.77 22.14
CA ILE A 363 22.25 13.84 21.39
C ILE A 363 21.91 15.00 22.32
N GLU A 364 21.26 14.74 23.44
CA GLU A 364 20.83 15.75 24.42
C GLU A 364 21.99 16.63 24.90
N LYS A 365 23.17 16.03 25.11
CA LYS A 365 24.40 16.76 25.49
C LYS A 365 25.00 17.58 24.35
N SER A 366 24.78 17.18 23.10
CA SER A 366 25.34 17.83 21.92
C SER A 366 24.49 19.00 21.42
N VAL A 367 23.19 19.01 21.73
CA VAL A 367 22.26 20.04 21.25
C VAL A 367 22.50 21.36 22.00
N PRO A 368 22.75 22.49 21.29
CA PRO A 368 22.93 23.80 21.90
C PRO A 368 21.70 24.28 22.68
N PRO A 369 21.86 25.17 23.69
CA PRO A 369 20.76 25.68 24.51
C PRO A 369 19.63 26.32 23.70
N GLU A 370 19.94 26.93 22.55
CA GLU A 370 18.96 27.58 21.68
C GLU A 370 18.01 26.57 21.02
N LEU A 371 18.48 25.34 20.80
CA LEU A 371 17.77 24.27 20.10
C LEU A 371 17.21 23.20 21.05
N GLN A 372 17.48 23.30 22.36
CA GLN A 372 17.02 22.37 23.40
C GLN A 372 15.50 22.16 23.40
N HIS A 373 14.73 23.20 23.09
CA HIS A 373 13.26 23.10 23.06
C HIS A 373 12.75 22.10 22.01
N PHE A 374 13.51 21.84 20.95
CA PHE A 374 13.14 20.85 19.92
C PHE A 374 13.29 19.40 20.39
N ILE A 375 14.08 19.13 21.43
CA ILE A 375 14.25 17.77 21.96
C ILE A 375 13.42 17.49 23.22
N HIS A 376 12.61 18.46 23.67
CA HIS A 376 11.80 18.32 24.88
C HIS A 376 10.76 17.19 24.79
N TRP A 377 10.02 17.10 23.67
CA TRP A 377 9.06 16.00 23.47
C TRP A 377 9.76 14.64 23.36
N PRO A 378 10.81 14.46 22.53
CA PRO A 378 11.58 13.22 22.53
C PRO A 378 12.12 12.82 23.91
N ALA A 379 12.64 13.78 24.68
CA ALA A 379 13.15 13.55 26.03
C ALA A 379 12.09 12.98 26.96
N GLY A 380 10.86 13.54 26.93
CA GLY A 380 9.74 13.05 27.73
C GLY A 380 9.45 11.57 27.44
N ILE A 381 9.27 11.22 26.18
CA ILE A 381 8.97 9.83 25.76
C ILE A 381 10.08 8.86 26.16
N LEU A 382 11.34 9.21 25.92
CA LEU A 382 12.48 8.34 26.18
C LEU A 382 12.78 8.19 27.68
N ASN A 383 12.56 9.23 28.48
CA ASN A 383 12.70 9.17 29.93
C ASN A 383 11.56 8.38 30.58
N ASP A 384 10.32 8.55 30.15
CA ASP A 384 9.19 7.76 30.65
C ASP A 384 9.39 6.27 30.37
N ALA A 385 9.83 5.93 29.15
CA ALA A 385 10.21 4.57 28.82
C ALA A 385 11.34 4.07 29.73
N ARG A 386 12.41 4.84 29.91
CA ARG A 386 13.52 4.47 30.78
C ARG A 386 13.06 4.13 32.21
N GLU A 387 12.16 4.91 32.79
CA GLU A 387 11.64 4.65 34.14
C GLU A 387 10.71 3.43 34.21
N MET A 388 9.81 3.27 33.22
CA MET A 388 8.95 2.09 33.12
C MET A 388 9.76 0.79 33.13
N TRP A 389 10.86 0.75 32.38
CA TRP A 389 11.70 -0.44 32.27
C TRP A 389 12.63 -0.65 33.48
N LYS A 390 13.12 0.43 34.11
CA LYS A 390 13.81 0.32 35.41
C LYS A 390 12.90 -0.34 36.45
N ALA A 391 11.63 0.07 36.51
CA ALA A 391 10.64 -0.53 37.40
C ALA A 391 10.42 -2.03 37.11
N MET A 392 10.30 -2.41 35.83
CA MET A 392 10.18 -3.81 35.41
C MET A 392 11.40 -4.65 35.78
N ALA A 393 12.62 -4.10 35.62
CA ALA A 393 13.88 -4.75 35.97
C ALA A 393 14.13 -4.86 37.49
N THR A 394 13.51 -3.99 38.29
CA THR A 394 13.51 -4.15 39.77
C THR A 394 12.49 -5.16 40.26
N THR A 395 11.40 -5.35 39.51
CA THR A 395 10.28 -6.26 39.86
C THR A 395 10.55 -7.69 39.40
N SER A 396 11.26 -7.84 38.28
CA SER A 396 11.70 -9.11 37.72
C SER A 396 13.20 -9.20 38.01
N ASN A 397 13.70 -10.21 38.73
CA ASN A 397 15.15 -10.46 38.98
C ASN A 397 15.94 -10.74 37.68
N ILE A 398 15.86 -9.83 36.70
CA ILE A 398 16.52 -9.91 35.41
C ILE A 398 17.91 -9.33 35.62
N TYR A 399 18.87 -10.22 35.80
CA TYR A 399 20.29 -9.88 35.77
C TYR A 399 20.60 -9.22 34.42
N VAL A 400 20.80 -7.90 34.43
CA VAL A 400 21.48 -7.19 33.35
C VAL A 400 22.90 -7.74 33.32
N ALA A 401 23.17 -8.67 32.41
CA ALA A 401 24.53 -9.16 32.19
C ALA A 401 25.39 -7.96 31.75
N LYS A 402 26.25 -7.49 32.66
CA LYS A 402 27.32 -6.56 32.33
C LYS A 402 28.18 -7.24 31.26
N ARG A 403 28.24 -6.67 30.06
CA ARG A 403 29.25 -7.08 29.07
C ARG A 403 30.63 -6.73 29.63
N THR A 404 31.46 -7.75 29.82
CA THR A 404 32.92 -7.66 29.88
C THR A 404 33.49 -7.36 28.51
#